data_AF-A0A7W9SRG5-F1
#
_entry.id   AF-A0A7W9SRG5-F1
#
_cell.length_a   1.000
_cell.length_b   1.000
_cell.length_c   1.000
_cell.angle_alpha   90.00
_cell.angle_beta   90.00
_cell.angle_gamma   90.00
#
_symmetry.space_group_name_H-M   'P 1'
#
loop_
_entity.id
_entity.type
_entity.pdbx_description
1 polymer ?
#
loop_
_entity_poly.entity_id
_entity_poly.type
_entity_poly.pdbx_seq_one_letter_code
_entity_poly.pdbx_strand_id
1 'polypeptide(L)'
;MSRFLEHWFAVNAALAPDALTLRGGYDVAALAADRTTFEANAQAVTQSMNRSETAISRRKALRASLRERLRSFRATVLADFAETEFAAALPLIPSMTANDSLWEQTIHDMADLWARLNAASLPDFTPPLTLQGGYTHAELVAETAALVAATHDAKEAPQASTTLRKTRDTHLKTVQANLVRYRKAVTARFLQDHALILSLPNL
;
A
#
# COMPACT_ATOMS: atom_id res chain seq x y z
N MET A 1 -18.27 14.43 15.34
CA MET A 1 -19.49 14.18 14.54
C MET A 1 -20.64 13.63 15.38
N SER A 2 -20.49 12.56 16.17
CA SER A 2 -21.61 11.98 16.94
C SER A 2 -22.34 12.96 17.85
N ARG A 3 -21.61 13.78 18.63
CA ARG A 3 -22.20 14.86 19.45
C ARG A 3 -23.00 15.88 18.63
N PHE A 4 -22.56 16.17 17.40
CA PHE A 4 -23.30 17.07 16.50
C PHE A 4 -24.58 16.43 15.98
N LEU A 5 -24.57 15.13 15.68
CA LEU A 5 -25.78 14.40 15.28
C LEU A 5 -26.81 14.40 16.40
N GLU A 6 -26.41 14.02 17.62
CA GLU A 6 -27.27 14.04 18.81
C GLU A 6 -27.86 15.44 19.05
N HIS A 7 -27.02 16.47 18.99
CA HIS A 7 -27.47 17.85 19.16
C HIS A 7 -28.40 18.31 18.03
N TRP A 8 -28.18 17.88 16.78
CA TRP A 8 -29.06 18.20 15.65
C TRP A 8 -30.44 17.58 15.81
N PHE A 9 -30.53 16.34 16.26
CA PHE A 9 -31.84 15.74 16.58
C PHE A 9 -32.59 16.54 17.65
N ALA A 10 -31.91 16.99 18.71
CA ALA A 10 -32.51 17.84 19.74
C ALA A 10 -32.98 19.20 19.19
N VAL A 11 -32.19 19.82 18.29
CA VAL A 11 -32.58 21.04 17.58
C VAL A 11 -33.82 20.84 16.71
N ASN A 12 -33.88 19.77 15.92
CA ASN A 12 -35.04 19.49 15.08
C ASN A 12 -36.30 19.20 15.92
N ALA A 13 -36.16 18.52 17.05
CA ALA A 13 -37.27 18.30 17.97
C ALA A 13 -37.83 19.63 18.53
N ALA A 14 -36.96 20.60 18.84
CA ALA A 14 -37.36 21.90 19.34
C ALA A 14 -37.93 22.85 18.26
N LEU A 15 -37.65 22.62 16.98
CA LEU A 15 -38.14 23.42 15.85
C LEU A 15 -39.43 22.89 15.23
N ALA A 16 -39.96 21.76 15.71
CA ALA A 16 -41.12 21.09 15.14
C ALA A 16 -42.32 22.05 14.91
N PRO A 17 -43.03 21.93 13.77
CA PRO A 17 -42.94 20.88 12.76
C PRO A 17 -41.79 21.07 11.74
N ASP A 18 -41.06 22.18 11.80
CA ASP A 18 -39.97 22.46 10.86
C ASP A 18 -38.67 21.73 11.28
N ALA A 19 -37.81 21.44 10.31
CA ALA A 19 -36.48 20.88 10.55
C ALA A 19 -35.38 21.89 10.15
N LEU A 20 -34.25 21.84 10.85
CA LEU A 20 -33.10 22.65 10.49
C LEU A 20 -32.41 22.05 9.25
N THR A 21 -32.46 22.81 8.16
CA THR A 21 -31.72 22.53 6.92
C THR A 21 -30.79 23.71 6.62
N LEU A 22 -29.50 23.42 6.41
CA LEU A 22 -28.53 24.44 6.03
C LEU A 22 -28.60 24.73 4.53
N ARG A 23 -27.97 25.84 4.12
CA ARG A 23 -27.87 26.22 2.71
C ARG A 23 -27.29 25.07 1.87
N GLY A 24 -27.95 24.78 0.75
CA GLY A 24 -27.58 23.67 -0.14
C GLY A 24 -28.23 22.34 0.23
N GLY A 25 -29.23 22.33 1.12
CA GLY A 25 -29.97 21.12 1.48
C GLY A 25 -29.25 20.23 2.49
N TYR A 26 -28.24 20.75 3.18
CA TYR A 26 -27.47 19.96 4.14
C TYR A 26 -28.21 19.85 5.48
N ASP A 27 -28.64 18.65 5.83
CA ASP A 27 -29.45 18.33 7.00
C ASP A 27 -28.77 17.28 7.91
N VAL A 28 -29.51 16.79 8.92
CA VAL A 28 -29.01 15.76 9.83
C VAL A 28 -28.71 14.43 9.13
N ALA A 29 -29.43 14.10 8.06
CA ALA A 29 -29.20 12.88 7.28
C ALA A 29 -27.90 13.00 6.47
N ALA A 30 -27.64 14.17 5.87
CA ALA A 30 -26.38 14.46 5.21
C ALA A 30 -25.18 14.37 6.17
N LEU A 31 -25.31 14.90 7.40
CA LEU A 31 -24.26 14.75 8.42
C LEU A 31 -24.03 13.29 8.82
N ALA A 32 -25.09 12.48 8.89
CA ALA A 32 -24.98 11.05 9.20
C ALA A 32 -24.25 10.30 8.07
N ALA A 33 -24.55 10.62 6.82
CA ALA A 33 -23.85 10.08 5.65
C ALA A 33 -22.37 10.49 5.62
N ASP A 34 -22.06 11.75 5.95
CA ASP A 34 -20.69 12.25 6.06
C ASP A 34 -19.87 11.52 7.11
N ARG A 35 -20.49 11.18 8.26
CA ARG A 35 -19.85 10.39 9.32
C ARG A 35 -19.50 9.00 8.81
N THR A 36 -20.45 8.28 8.20
CA THR A 36 -20.21 6.94 7.64
C THR A 36 -19.10 6.98 6.59
N THR A 37 -19.11 8.01 5.73
CA THR A 37 -18.07 8.22 4.72
C THR A 37 -16.70 8.48 5.34
N PHE A 38 -16.63 9.28 6.40
CA PHE A 38 -15.39 9.55 7.11
C PHE A 38 -14.82 8.28 7.78
N GLU A 39 -15.67 7.48 8.44
CA GLU A 39 -15.27 6.20 9.05
C GLU A 39 -14.77 5.21 7.99
N ALA A 40 -15.45 5.09 6.86
CA ALA A 40 -15.02 4.27 5.73
C ALA A 40 -13.65 4.74 5.17
N ASN A 41 -13.48 6.06 4.99
CA ASN A 41 -12.20 6.64 4.54
C ASN A 41 -11.07 6.38 5.55
N ALA A 42 -11.34 6.48 6.84
CA ALA A 42 -10.34 6.18 7.87
C ALA A 42 -9.92 4.69 7.84
N GLN A 43 -10.89 3.78 7.71
CA GLN A 43 -10.60 2.36 7.56
C GLN A 43 -9.79 2.06 6.30
N ALA A 44 -10.13 2.70 5.17
CA ALA A 44 -9.40 2.54 3.91
C ALA A 44 -7.93 3.00 4.02
N VAL A 45 -7.67 4.11 4.73
CA VAL A 45 -6.30 4.57 5.02
C VAL A 45 -5.51 3.51 5.80
N THR A 46 -6.08 2.97 6.88
CA THR A 46 -5.44 1.92 7.69
C THR A 46 -5.15 0.67 6.86
N GLN A 47 -6.12 0.20 6.09
CA GLN A 47 -5.93 -0.96 5.20
C GLN A 47 -4.81 -0.71 4.18
N SER A 48 -4.75 0.49 3.61
CA SER A 48 -3.71 0.85 2.64
C SER A 48 -2.31 0.92 3.28
N MET A 49 -2.20 1.41 4.52
CA MET A 49 -0.93 1.40 5.26
C MET A 49 -0.45 -0.04 5.51
N ASN A 50 -1.35 -0.92 5.99
CA ASN A 50 -1.02 -2.33 6.22
C ASN A 50 -0.59 -3.03 4.92
N ARG A 51 -1.28 -2.76 3.79
CA ARG A 51 -0.87 -3.27 2.47
C ARG A 51 0.52 -2.80 2.08
N SER A 52 0.87 -1.54 2.34
CA SER A 52 2.19 -1.00 2.05
C SER A 52 3.28 -1.70 2.85
N GLU A 53 3.07 -1.93 4.14
CA GLU A 53 4.04 -2.63 5.00
C GLU A 53 4.22 -4.09 4.53
N THR A 54 3.13 -4.78 4.23
CA THR A 54 3.16 -6.14 3.69
C THR A 54 3.91 -6.22 2.36
N ALA A 55 3.68 -5.26 1.43
CA ALA A 55 4.37 -5.23 0.14
C ALA A 55 5.89 -5.03 0.30
N ILE A 56 6.30 -4.10 1.17
CA ILE A 56 7.72 -3.87 1.48
C ILE A 56 8.36 -5.10 2.10
N SER A 57 7.67 -5.73 3.06
CA SER A 57 8.14 -6.95 3.73
C SER A 57 8.31 -8.11 2.72
N ARG A 58 7.30 -8.33 1.87
CA ARG A 58 7.34 -9.35 0.81
C ARG A 58 8.51 -9.15 -0.15
N ARG A 59 8.74 -7.92 -0.63
CA ARG A 59 9.89 -7.59 -1.48
C ARG A 59 11.22 -7.93 -0.80
N LYS A 60 11.37 -7.58 0.48
CA LYS A 60 12.59 -7.90 1.26
C LYS A 60 12.79 -9.41 1.42
N ALA A 61 11.72 -10.15 1.72
CA ALA A 61 11.77 -11.60 1.86
C ALA A 61 12.19 -12.29 0.54
N LEU A 62 11.62 -11.85 -0.59
CA LEU A 62 11.98 -12.37 -1.91
C LEU A 62 13.44 -12.08 -2.25
N ARG A 63 13.94 -10.87 -1.97
CA ARG A 63 15.39 -10.57 -2.15
C ARG A 63 16.28 -11.47 -1.32
N ALA A 64 15.91 -11.73 -0.06
CA ALA A 64 16.69 -12.58 0.81
C ALA A 64 16.73 -14.02 0.28
N SER A 65 15.59 -14.56 -0.15
CA SER A 65 15.51 -15.88 -0.79
C SER A 65 16.39 -15.94 -2.04
N LEU A 66 16.15 -15.02 -3.00
CA LEU A 66 16.87 -14.98 -4.26
C LEU A 66 18.36 -14.79 -4.07
N ARG A 67 18.81 -14.00 -3.09
CA ARG A 67 20.23 -13.82 -2.78
C ARG A 67 20.93 -15.15 -2.51
N GLU A 68 20.31 -16.02 -1.71
CA GLU A 68 20.88 -17.33 -1.40
C GLU A 68 20.89 -18.26 -2.62
N ARG A 69 19.84 -18.18 -3.46
CA ARG A 69 19.79 -18.92 -4.74
C ARG A 69 20.86 -18.48 -5.71
N LEU A 70 21.05 -17.17 -5.89
CA LEU A 70 22.11 -16.61 -6.71
C LEU A 70 23.50 -16.96 -6.18
N ARG A 71 23.69 -16.96 -4.85
CA ARG A 71 24.94 -17.38 -4.22
C ARG A 71 25.23 -18.84 -4.50
N SER A 72 24.23 -19.71 -4.38
CA SER A 72 24.36 -21.13 -4.70
C SER A 72 24.69 -21.34 -6.17
N PHE A 73 23.96 -20.70 -7.09
CA PHE A 73 24.24 -20.78 -8.52
C PHE A 73 25.66 -20.34 -8.85
N ARG A 74 26.08 -19.16 -8.34
CA ARG A 74 27.43 -18.64 -8.55
C ARG A 74 28.51 -19.60 -8.01
N ALA A 75 28.31 -20.17 -6.82
CA ALA A 75 29.25 -21.12 -6.24
C ALA A 75 29.35 -22.40 -7.08
N THR A 76 28.23 -22.94 -7.56
CA THR A 76 28.19 -24.11 -8.44
C THR A 76 28.90 -23.83 -9.76
N VAL A 77 28.63 -22.68 -10.40
CA VAL A 77 29.31 -22.31 -11.65
C VAL A 77 30.83 -22.17 -11.47
N LEU A 78 31.28 -21.58 -10.35
CA LEU A 78 32.70 -21.44 -10.07
C LEU A 78 33.39 -22.76 -9.68
N ALA A 79 32.66 -23.73 -9.13
CA ALA A 79 33.22 -25.02 -8.73
C ALA A 79 33.29 -25.98 -9.91
N ASP A 80 32.19 -26.14 -10.64
CA ASP A 80 32.04 -27.19 -11.64
C ASP A 80 32.41 -26.71 -13.05
N PHE A 81 32.43 -25.39 -13.29
CA PHE A 81 32.61 -24.79 -14.61
C PHE A 81 33.69 -23.68 -14.63
N ALA A 82 34.67 -23.75 -13.72
CA ALA A 82 35.68 -22.72 -13.49
C ALA A 82 36.45 -22.28 -14.76
N GLU A 83 36.72 -23.23 -15.66
CA GLU A 83 37.53 -23.01 -16.87
C GLU A 83 36.69 -22.65 -18.10
N THR A 84 35.39 -22.36 -17.92
CA THR A 84 34.47 -22.02 -19.00
C THR A 84 34.18 -20.52 -19.09
N GLU A 85 33.62 -20.08 -20.22
CA GLU A 85 33.14 -18.71 -20.40
C GLU A 85 32.04 -18.33 -19.39
N PHE A 86 31.29 -19.30 -18.88
CA PHE A 86 30.20 -19.07 -17.92
C PHE A 86 30.74 -18.55 -16.60
N ALA A 87 31.86 -19.07 -16.11
CA ALA A 87 32.49 -18.60 -14.88
C ALA A 87 32.98 -17.14 -15.00
N ALA A 88 33.54 -16.77 -16.15
CA ALA A 88 33.99 -15.41 -16.43
C ALA A 88 32.82 -14.41 -16.57
N ALA A 89 31.65 -14.88 -17.02
CA ALA A 89 30.47 -14.05 -17.25
C ALA A 89 29.59 -13.82 -16.00
N LEU A 90 29.91 -14.45 -14.85
CA LEU A 90 29.08 -14.39 -13.64
C LEU A 90 28.94 -12.96 -13.06
N PRO A 91 27.72 -12.38 -13.01
CA PRO A 91 27.48 -11.09 -12.38
C PRO A 91 27.76 -11.08 -10.88
N LEU A 92 28.06 -9.91 -10.31
CA LEU A 92 28.20 -9.74 -8.86
C LEU A 92 26.82 -9.67 -8.19
N ILE A 93 26.65 -10.37 -7.07
CA ILE A 93 25.38 -10.38 -6.34
C ILE A 93 25.17 -9.00 -5.66
N PRO A 94 24.07 -8.27 -5.94
CA PRO A 94 23.86 -6.94 -5.40
C PRO A 94 23.70 -6.97 -3.88
N SER A 95 24.04 -5.87 -3.19
CA SER A 95 23.75 -5.76 -1.76
C SER A 95 22.23 -5.75 -1.51
N MET A 96 21.79 -6.17 -0.31
CA MET A 96 20.36 -6.13 0.07
C MET A 96 19.77 -4.71 0.03
N THR A 97 20.62 -3.69 0.12
CA THR A 97 20.28 -2.27 0.07
C THR A 97 20.38 -1.66 -1.33
N ALA A 98 20.83 -2.42 -2.33
CA ALA A 98 20.88 -1.96 -3.70
C ALA A 98 19.47 -1.56 -4.20
N ASN A 99 19.46 -0.62 -5.15
CA ASN A 99 18.23 -0.17 -5.78
C ASN A 99 17.56 -1.30 -6.56
N ASP A 100 16.26 -1.11 -6.85
CA ASP A 100 15.43 -2.12 -7.48
C ASP A 100 15.91 -2.51 -8.89
N SER A 101 16.35 -1.52 -9.68
CA SER A 101 16.83 -1.74 -11.04
C SER A 101 18.07 -2.64 -11.10
N LEU A 102 19.02 -2.45 -10.17
CA LEU A 102 20.23 -3.27 -10.11
C LEU A 102 19.91 -4.71 -9.70
N TRP A 103 18.97 -4.90 -8.78
CA TRP A 103 18.48 -6.23 -8.40
C TRP A 103 17.83 -6.95 -9.59
N GLU A 104 16.91 -6.28 -10.27
CA GLU A 104 16.21 -6.83 -11.43
C GLU A 104 17.19 -7.20 -12.55
N GLN A 105 18.08 -6.28 -12.93
CA GLN A 105 19.09 -6.53 -13.96
C GLN A 105 19.97 -7.72 -13.60
N THR A 106 20.49 -7.78 -12.37
CA THR A 106 21.40 -8.86 -11.99
C THR A 106 20.72 -10.22 -11.98
N ILE A 107 19.46 -10.28 -11.54
CA ILE A 107 18.72 -11.55 -11.55
C ILE A 107 18.44 -11.99 -12.99
N HIS A 108 18.08 -11.06 -13.88
CA HIS A 108 17.93 -11.37 -15.30
C HIS A 108 19.23 -11.87 -15.93
N ASP A 109 20.35 -11.18 -15.71
CA ASP A 109 21.66 -11.60 -16.23
C ASP A 109 22.06 -13.01 -15.72
N MET A 110 21.78 -13.30 -14.44
CA MET A 110 22.03 -14.62 -13.86
C MET A 110 21.10 -15.70 -14.42
N ALA A 111 19.81 -15.40 -14.63
CA ALA A 111 18.86 -16.33 -15.23
C ALA A 111 19.24 -16.64 -16.69
N ASP A 112 19.58 -15.61 -17.47
CA ASP A 112 20.05 -15.76 -18.85
C ASP A 112 21.34 -16.59 -18.93
N LEU A 113 22.29 -16.35 -18.02
CA LEU A 113 23.51 -17.16 -17.95
C LEU A 113 23.22 -18.63 -17.64
N TRP A 114 22.31 -18.89 -16.70
CA TRP A 114 21.89 -20.27 -16.38
C TRP A 114 21.17 -20.92 -17.57
N ALA A 115 20.29 -20.20 -18.27
CA ALA A 115 19.64 -20.70 -19.47
C ALA A 115 20.66 -21.09 -20.55
N ARG A 116 21.68 -20.24 -20.77
CA ARG A 116 22.76 -20.53 -21.73
C ARG A 116 23.60 -21.74 -21.31
N LEU A 117 23.94 -21.84 -20.03
CA LEU A 117 24.64 -23.01 -19.49
C LEU A 117 23.85 -24.30 -19.73
N ASN A 118 22.53 -24.28 -19.47
CA ASN A 118 21.66 -25.43 -19.70
C ASN A 118 21.50 -25.80 -21.19
N ALA A 119 21.80 -24.88 -22.10
CA ALA A 119 21.78 -25.11 -23.55
C ALA A 119 23.16 -25.48 -24.11
N ALA A 120 24.23 -25.36 -23.31
CA ALA A 120 25.59 -25.61 -23.75
C ALA A 120 25.90 -27.11 -23.82
N SER A 121 26.74 -27.49 -24.78
CA SER A 121 27.34 -28.83 -24.84
C SER A 121 28.74 -28.73 -24.26
N LEU A 122 28.89 -29.15 -23.02
CA LEU A 122 30.16 -29.14 -22.29
C LEU A 122 30.59 -30.58 -21.98
N PRO A 123 31.90 -30.88 -21.98
CA PRO A 123 32.41 -32.18 -21.54
C PRO A 123 31.93 -32.49 -20.12
N ASP A 124 31.57 -33.74 -19.86
CA ASP A 124 31.18 -34.27 -18.54
C ASP A 124 29.99 -33.57 -17.85
N PHE A 125 29.23 -32.75 -18.59
CA PHE A 125 28.02 -32.10 -18.12
C PHE A 125 26.81 -32.55 -18.93
N THR A 126 25.80 -33.09 -18.24
CA THR A 126 24.48 -33.35 -18.81
C THR A 126 23.49 -32.33 -18.27
N PRO A 127 22.97 -31.40 -19.10
CA PRO A 127 21.95 -30.46 -18.65
C PRO A 127 20.61 -31.15 -18.32
N PRO A 128 19.73 -30.52 -17.50
CA PRO A 128 19.88 -29.19 -16.93
C PRO A 128 20.68 -29.17 -15.62
N LEU A 129 21.37 -28.06 -15.36
CA LEU A 129 21.90 -27.76 -14.05
C LEU A 129 20.75 -27.59 -13.05
N THR A 130 20.83 -28.32 -11.93
CA THR A 130 19.96 -28.17 -10.77
C THR A 130 20.79 -27.82 -9.55
N LEU A 131 20.29 -26.93 -8.69
CA LEU A 131 20.94 -26.59 -7.43
C LEU A 131 20.40 -27.47 -6.30
N GLN A 132 20.98 -27.30 -5.10
CA GLN A 132 20.58 -28.03 -3.91
C GLN A 132 19.06 -27.97 -3.67
N GLY A 133 18.48 -29.12 -3.35
CA GLY A 133 17.04 -29.26 -3.12
C GLY A 133 16.22 -29.36 -4.41
N GLY A 134 16.87 -29.55 -5.57
CA GLY A 134 16.20 -29.67 -6.86
C GLY A 134 15.83 -28.33 -7.49
N TYR A 135 16.41 -27.23 -7.00
CA TYR A 135 16.06 -25.89 -7.48
C TYR A 135 16.53 -25.67 -8.92
N THR A 136 15.61 -25.26 -9.77
CA THR A 136 15.73 -25.20 -11.23
C THR A 136 15.78 -23.77 -11.75
N HIS A 137 16.24 -23.61 -12.99
CA HIS A 137 16.13 -22.34 -13.71
C HIS A 137 14.68 -21.84 -13.81
N ALA A 138 13.70 -22.74 -13.99
CA ALA A 138 12.29 -22.36 -14.07
C ALA A 138 11.78 -21.74 -12.76
N GLU A 139 12.21 -22.26 -11.61
CA GLU A 139 11.87 -21.67 -10.30
C GLU A 139 12.55 -20.31 -10.10
N LEU A 140 13.79 -20.13 -10.56
CA LEU A 140 14.45 -18.82 -10.55
C LEU A 140 13.65 -17.80 -11.35
N VAL A 141 13.21 -18.15 -12.57
CA VAL A 141 12.38 -17.26 -13.41
C VAL A 141 11.05 -16.92 -12.72
N ALA A 142 10.40 -17.90 -12.09
CA ALA A 142 9.16 -17.67 -11.34
C ALA A 142 9.37 -16.73 -10.14
N GLU A 143 10.42 -16.92 -9.34
CA GLU A 143 10.76 -16.03 -8.23
C GLU A 143 11.16 -14.62 -8.71
N THR A 144 11.81 -14.52 -9.86
CA THR A 144 12.14 -13.23 -10.50
C THR A 144 10.89 -12.45 -10.84
N ALA A 145 9.92 -13.08 -11.50
CA ALA A 145 8.62 -12.47 -11.79
C ALA A 145 7.89 -12.06 -10.51
N ALA A 146 7.95 -12.88 -9.47
CA ALA A 146 7.39 -12.56 -8.16
C ALA A 146 8.08 -11.35 -7.49
N LEU A 147 9.40 -11.21 -7.63
CA LEU A 147 10.14 -10.05 -7.12
C LEU A 147 9.79 -8.77 -7.87
N VAL A 148 9.67 -8.83 -9.20
CA VAL A 148 9.26 -7.67 -10.02
C VAL A 148 7.87 -7.21 -9.60
N ALA A 149 6.91 -8.14 -9.47
CA ALA A 149 5.57 -7.83 -8.98
C ALA A 149 5.60 -7.22 -7.58
N ALA A 150 6.34 -7.81 -6.64
CA ALA A 150 6.45 -7.28 -5.27
C ALA A 150 7.13 -5.90 -5.22
N THR A 151 8.03 -5.62 -6.16
CA THR A 151 8.69 -4.32 -6.29
C THR A 151 7.74 -3.24 -6.78
N HIS A 152 6.91 -3.58 -7.77
CA HIS A 152 5.84 -2.71 -8.23
C HIS A 152 4.84 -2.40 -7.10
N ASP A 153 4.33 -3.44 -6.42
CA ASP A 153 3.40 -3.31 -5.30
C ASP A 153 3.97 -2.42 -4.18
N ALA A 154 5.26 -2.57 -3.85
CA ALA A 154 5.93 -1.78 -2.84
C ALA A 154 6.10 -0.30 -3.22
N LYS A 155 6.06 0.04 -4.51
CA LYS A 155 6.09 1.42 -5.01
C LYS A 155 4.69 2.05 -5.04
N GLU A 156 3.67 1.29 -5.41
CA GLU A 156 2.30 1.80 -5.55
C GLU A 156 1.56 1.94 -4.22
N ALA A 157 1.70 0.97 -3.31
CA ALA A 157 0.94 0.96 -2.06
C ALA A 157 1.13 2.22 -1.18
N PRO A 158 2.35 2.80 -1.04
CA PRO A 158 2.54 4.09 -0.36
C PRO A 158 1.83 5.26 -1.04
N GLN A 159 1.76 5.27 -2.37
CA GLN A 159 1.09 6.33 -3.13
C GLN A 159 -0.42 6.27 -2.90
N ALA A 160 -1.00 5.06 -2.94
CA ALA A 160 -2.41 4.85 -2.62
C ALA A 160 -2.77 5.37 -1.22
N SER A 161 -1.93 5.09 -0.21
CA SER A 161 -2.13 5.58 1.15
C SER A 161 -2.11 7.10 1.23
N THR A 162 -1.23 7.75 0.47
CA THR A 162 -1.14 9.21 0.42
C THR A 162 -2.38 9.83 -0.21
N THR A 163 -2.88 9.25 -1.31
CA THR A 163 -4.14 9.68 -1.94
C THR A 163 -5.32 9.52 -0.99
N LEU A 164 -5.45 8.39 -0.32
CA LEU A 164 -6.55 8.14 0.63
C LEU A 164 -6.52 9.11 1.82
N ARG A 165 -5.34 9.44 2.35
CA ARG A 165 -5.19 10.47 3.39
C ARG A 165 -5.66 11.84 2.90
N LYS A 166 -5.26 12.24 1.70
CA LYS A 166 -5.71 13.51 1.08
C LYS A 166 -7.23 13.54 0.90
N THR A 167 -7.83 12.45 0.44
CA THR A 167 -9.29 12.32 0.29
C THR A 167 -10.00 12.46 1.63
N ARG A 168 -9.54 11.73 2.66
CA ARG A 168 -10.09 11.82 4.02
C ARG A 168 -10.00 13.24 4.58
N ASP A 169 -8.84 13.88 4.46
CA ASP A 169 -8.60 15.20 5.02
C ASP A 169 -9.39 16.28 4.27
N THR A 170 -9.55 16.13 2.96
CA THR A 170 -10.42 17.00 2.14
C THR A 170 -11.88 16.86 2.55
N HIS A 171 -12.36 15.62 2.74
CA HIS A 171 -13.71 15.35 3.23
C HIS A 171 -13.94 15.98 4.61
N LEU A 172 -12.99 15.81 5.53
CA LEU A 172 -13.09 16.39 6.88
C LEU A 172 -13.21 17.91 6.85
N LYS A 173 -12.45 18.60 5.99
CA LYS A 173 -12.55 20.06 5.84
C LYS A 173 -13.94 20.51 5.38
N THR A 174 -14.53 19.78 4.43
CA THR A 174 -15.91 20.04 3.97
C THR A 174 -16.90 19.87 5.11
N VAL A 175 -16.79 18.79 5.88
CA VAL A 175 -17.68 18.57 7.03
C VAL A 175 -17.49 19.65 8.10
N GLN A 176 -16.25 20.02 8.44
CA GLN A 176 -15.98 21.09 9.40
C GLN A 176 -16.62 22.42 8.98
N ALA A 177 -16.55 22.77 7.70
CA ALA A 177 -17.23 23.97 7.19
C ALA A 177 -18.75 23.90 7.40
N ASN A 178 -19.38 22.73 7.22
CA ASN A 178 -20.80 22.55 7.48
C ASN A 178 -21.14 22.56 8.98
N LEU A 179 -20.28 22.02 9.85
CA LEU A 179 -20.45 22.09 11.31
C LEU A 179 -20.34 23.52 11.84
N VAL A 180 -19.47 24.35 11.26
CA VAL A 180 -19.42 25.79 11.55
C VAL A 180 -20.73 26.48 11.15
N ARG A 181 -21.25 26.17 9.95
CA ARG A 181 -22.55 26.71 9.48
C ARG A 181 -23.70 26.26 10.37
N TYR A 182 -23.69 25.00 10.81
CA TYR A 182 -24.64 24.45 11.76
C TYR A 182 -24.67 25.25 13.05
N ARG A 183 -23.51 25.50 13.69
CA ARG A 183 -23.43 26.30 14.92
C ARG A 183 -24.02 27.70 14.75
N LYS A 184 -23.74 28.35 13.60
CA LYS A 184 -24.32 29.66 13.25
C LYS A 184 -25.84 29.60 13.03
N ALA A 185 -26.33 28.54 12.42
CA ALA A 185 -27.75 28.33 12.20
C ALA A 185 -28.51 28.14 13.52
N VAL A 186 -27.98 27.33 14.46
CA VAL A 186 -28.59 27.14 15.79
C VAL A 186 -28.64 28.47 16.54
N THR A 187 -27.53 29.21 16.58
CA THR A 187 -27.48 30.52 17.26
C THR A 187 -28.42 31.57 16.66
N ALA A 188 -28.77 31.47 15.37
CA ALA A 188 -29.74 32.35 14.72
C ALA A 188 -31.21 31.95 14.99
N ARG A 189 -31.46 30.73 15.44
CA ARG A 189 -32.82 30.17 15.61
C ARG A 189 -33.33 30.21 17.04
N PHE A 190 -32.44 30.26 18.03
CA PHE A 190 -32.79 30.25 19.44
C PHE A 190 -32.26 31.51 20.16
N LEU A 191 -32.87 31.86 21.29
CA LEU A 191 -32.38 32.92 22.17
C LEU A 191 -31.06 32.51 22.85
N GLN A 192 -30.20 33.48 23.18
CA GLN A 192 -28.84 33.25 23.65
C GLN A 192 -28.74 32.38 24.92
N ASP A 193 -29.76 32.41 25.78
CA ASP A 193 -29.89 31.65 27.01
C ASP A 193 -30.55 30.27 26.82
N HIS A 194 -30.98 29.93 25.60
CA HIS A 194 -31.62 28.66 25.31
C HIS A 194 -30.65 27.49 25.54
N ALA A 195 -31.14 26.40 26.16
CA ALA A 195 -30.34 25.24 26.51
C ALA A 195 -29.58 24.63 25.32
N LEU A 196 -30.16 24.67 24.11
CA LEU A 196 -29.52 24.19 22.87
C LEU A 196 -28.42 25.12 22.32
N ILE A 197 -28.34 26.39 22.75
CA ILE A 197 -27.17 27.22 22.47
C ILE A 197 -26.06 26.89 23.47
N LEU A 198 -26.42 26.78 24.74
CA LEU A 198 -25.47 26.49 25.83
C LEU A 198 -24.81 25.11 25.71
N SER A 199 -25.48 24.15 25.06
CA SER A 199 -24.97 22.78 24.83
C SER A 199 -24.37 22.54 23.45
N LEU A 200 -24.10 23.61 22.67
CA LEU A 200 -23.55 23.49 21.32
C LEU A 200 -22.20 22.73 21.29
N PRO A 201 -22.10 21.59 20.56
CA PRO A 201 -20.88 20.79 20.50
C PRO A 201 -19.69 21.53 19.90
N ASN A 202 -18.52 21.43 20.52
CA ASN A 202 -17.27 22.01 20.01
C ASN A 202 -16.81 21.35 18.69
N LEU A 203 -16.12 22.12 17.86
CA LEU A 203 -15.56 21.69 16.57
C LEU A 203 -14.33 20.81 16.74
#